data_AF-K3WME8-F1
#
_entry.id   AF-K3WME8-F1
#
_cell.length_a   1.000
_cell.length_b   1.000
_cell.length_c   1.000
_cell.angle_alpha   90.00
_cell.angle_beta   90.00
_cell.angle_gamma   90.00
#
_symmetry.space_group_name_H-M   'P 1'
#
loop_
_entity.id
_entity.type
_entity.pdbx_description
1 polymer ?
#
loop_
_entity_poly.entity_id
_entity_poly.type
_entity_poly.pdbx_seq_one_letter_code
_entity_poly.pdbx_strand_id
1 'polypeptide(L)'
;MDVEGVADRAISRVNAGVHSVDEIAHDDDRDDAVEQLNLHGNCIESMNGLEAFSRLVELCLSNNFIQEISFAALEPLVHLKILDLSANRLLDFRHYHD
;
A
#
# COMPACT_ATOMS: atom_id res chain seq x y z
N MET A 1 -28.94 -10.04 17.45
CA MET A 1 -29.17 -10.10 16.00
C MET A 1 -28.94 -8.67 15.55
N ASP A 2 -27.75 -8.26 15.14
CA ASP A 2 -26.68 -8.96 14.46
C ASP A 2 -25.33 -8.70 15.14
N VAL A 3 -24.54 -9.76 15.32
CA VAL A 3 -23.11 -9.62 15.56
C VAL A 3 -22.52 -9.30 14.19
N GLU A 4 -22.42 -8.03 13.84
CA GLU A 4 -21.53 -7.62 12.76
C GLU A 4 -20.15 -8.16 13.14
N GLY A 5 -19.76 -9.26 12.51
CA GLY A 5 -18.41 -9.78 12.60
C GLY A 5 -17.50 -8.63 12.25
N VAL A 6 -16.58 -8.30 13.16
CA VAL A 6 -15.57 -7.28 12.94
C VAL A 6 -14.85 -7.68 11.66
N ALA A 7 -15.22 -7.06 10.53
CA ALA A 7 -14.50 -7.22 9.28
C ALA A 7 -13.06 -6.82 9.61
N ASP A 8 -12.12 -7.73 9.32
CA ASP A 8 -10.72 -7.47 9.58
C ASP A 8 -10.30 -6.28 8.73
N ARG A 9 -10.14 -5.12 9.36
CA ARG A 9 -9.75 -3.87 8.69
C ARG A 9 -8.26 -3.82 8.40
N ALA A 10 -7.53 -4.90 8.71
CA ALA A 10 -6.11 -5.02 8.51
C ALA A 10 -5.79 -6.15 7.53
N ILE A 11 -4.99 -5.85 6.52
CA ILE A 11 -4.39 -6.84 5.64
C ILE A 11 -2.89 -6.89 5.93
N SER A 12 -2.37 -8.08 6.22
CA SER A 12 -0.94 -8.31 6.39
C SER A 12 -0.45 -9.47 5.54
N ARG A 13 0.58 -9.21 4.73
CA ARG A 13 1.27 -10.17 3.86
C ARG A 13 2.78 -9.97 3.97
N VAL A 14 3.33 -10.08 5.17
CA VAL A 14 4.78 -9.87 5.41
C VAL A 14 5.59 -11.03 4.85
N ASN A 15 6.64 -10.73 4.07
CA ASN A 15 7.54 -11.72 3.45
C ASN A 15 6.79 -12.83 2.67
N ALA A 16 5.67 -12.49 2.04
CA ALA A 16 4.81 -13.44 1.35
C ALA A 16 5.19 -13.65 -0.12
N GLY A 17 6.14 -12.87 -0.65
CA GLY A 17 6.55 -12.93 -2.05
C GLY A 17 5.57 -12.23 -2.99
N VAL A 18 4.83 -11.24 -2.50
CA VAL A 18 3.90 -10.41 -3.31
C VAL A 18 4.70 -9.56 -4.29
N HIS A 19 4.28 -9.47 -5.55
CA HIS A 19 4.94 -8.65 -6.58
C HIS A 19 4.14 -7.39 -6.95
N SER A 20 2.82 -7.40 -6.81
CA SER A 20 1.95 -6.22 -6.99
C SER A 20 0.88 -6.12 -5.90
N VAL A 21 0.42 -4.89 -5.63
CA VAL A 21 -0.75 -4.65 -4.78
C VAL A 21 -2.03 -5.22 -5.41
N ASP A 22 -2.10 -5.35 -6.74
CA ASP A 22 -3.24 -5.96 -7.42
C ASP A 22 -3.45 -7.45 -7.03
N GLU A 23 -2.42 -8.12 -6.52
CA GLU A 23 -2.56 -9.52 -6.05
C GLU A 23 -3.36 -9.63 -4.75
N ILE A 24 -3.52 -8.53 -4.03
CA ILE A 24 -4.25 -8.49 -2.76
C ILE A 24 -5.55 -7.69 -2.85
N ALA A 25 -5.68 -6.78 -3.82
CA ALA A 25 -6.90 -6.05 -4.09
C ALA A 25 -7.94 -6.96 -4.74
N HIS A 26 -9.20 -6.76 -4.39
CA HIS A 26 -10.36 -7.46 -4.92
C HIS A 26 -11.28 -6.54 -5.75
N ASP A 27 -11.02 -5.23 -5.75
CA ASP A 27 -11.82 -4.17 -6.40
C ASP A 27 -13.29 -4.19 -5.98
N ASP A 28 -13.55 -4.47 -4.69
CA ASP A 28 -14.89 -4.49 -4.11
C ASP A 28 -14.95 -3.77 -2.75
N ASP A 29 -16.16 -3.69 -2.18
CA ASP A 29 -16.44 -2.98 -0.92
C ASP A 29 -15.56 -3.43 0.27
N ARG A 30 -14.91 -4.61 0.19
CA ARG A 30 -14.02 -5.11 1.24
C ARG A 30 -12.70 -4.35 1.27
N ASP A 31 -12.17 -3.94 0.13
CA ASP A 31 -10.91 -3.17 0.07
C ASP A 31 -11.11 -1.77 0.64
N ASP A 32 -12.27 -1.17 0.37
CA ASP A 32 -12.67 0.10 0.98
C ASP A 32 -12.76 0.01 2.50
N ALA A 33 -13.01 -1.16 3.10
CA ALA A 33 -13.07 -1.30 4.56
C ALA A 33 -11.69 -1.38 5.24
N VAL A 34 -10.60 -1.51 4.47
CA VAL A 34 -9.25 -1.68 4.99
C VAL A 34 -8.68 -0.35 5.48
N GLU A 35 -8.24 -0.34 6.73
CA GLU A 35 -7.61 0.81 7.38
C GLU A 35 -6.09 0.59 7.56
N GLN A 36 -5.61 -0.65 7.56
CA GLN A 36 -4.20 -0.99 7.76
C GLN A 36 -3.71 -1.99 6.71
N LEU A 37 -2.64 -1.65 6.00
CA LEU A 37 -2.03 -2.53 5.01
C LEU A 37 -0.53 -2.68 5.27
N ASN A 38 -0.12 -3.91 5.57
CA ASN A 38 1.29 -4.25 5.83
C ASN A 38 1.81 -5.27 4.81
N LEU A 39 2.66 -4.76 3.91
CA LEU A 39 3.32 -5.48 2.83
C LEU A 39 4.84 -5.44 2.97
N HIS A 40 5.33 -5.36 4.21
CA HIS A 40 6.76 -5.38 4.48
C HIS A 40 7.46 -6.61 3.89
N GLY A 41 8.63 -6.40 3.29
CA GLY A 41 9.52 -7.48 2.88
C GLY A 41 9.04 -8.27 1.66
N ASN A 42 8.34 -7.62 0.74
CA ASN A 42 7.89 -8.23 -0.51
C ASN A 42 8.72 -7.76 -1.71
N CYS A 43 8.25 -8.08 -2.92
CA CYS A 43 8.91 -7.80 -4.18
C CYS A 43 8.22 -6.68 -4.97
N ILE A 44 7.53 -5.76 -4.29
CA ILE A 44 6.70 -4.75 -4.94
C ILE A 44 7.58 -3.68 -5.58
N GLU A 45 7.39 -3.44 -6.87
CA GLU A 45 8.17 -2.46 -7.65
C GLU A 45 7.41 -1.15 -7.91
N SER A 46 6.08 -1.18 -7.82
CA SER A 46 5.19 -0.04 -8.08
C SER A 46 4.10 0.06 -7.01
N MET A 47 3.61 1.27 -6.80
CA MET A 47 2.54 1.60 -5.85
C MET A 47 1.14 1.50 -6.46
N ASN A 48 1.01 1.11 -7.73
CA ASN A 48 -0.29 0.96 -8.40
C ASN A 48 -1.17 -0.07 -7.69
N GLY A 49 -2.48 0.15 -7.68
CA GLY A 49 -3.47 -0.69 -6.98
C GLY A 49 -3.74 -0.23 -5.55
N LEU A 50 -2.97 0.71 -5.00
CA LEU A 50 -3.26 1.30 -3.69
C LEU A 50 -4.54 2.13 -3.69
N GLU A 51 -4.93 2.69 -4.84
CA GLU A 51 -6.16 3.46 -5.02
C GLU A 51 -7.44 2.70 -4.63
N ALA A 52 -7.40 1.36 -4.59
CA ALA A 52 -8.51 0.52 -4.13
C ALA A 52 -8.78 0.63 -2.62
N PHE A 53 -7.80 1.08 -1.83
CA PHE A 53 -7.88 1.10 -0.36
C PHE A 53 -8.08 2.54 0.18
N SER A 54 -9.17 3.18 -0.25
CA SER A 54 -9.43 4.61 0.00
C SER A 54 -9.49 5.02 1.49
N ARG A 55 -9.77 4.06 2.40
CA ARG A 55 -9.84 4.27 3.85
C ARG A 55 -8.54 3.99 4.60
N LEU A 56 -7.43 3.73 3.91
CA LEU A 56 -6.14 3.46 4.56
C LEU A 56 -5.75 4.59 5.52
N VAL A 57 -5.36 4.17 6.71
CA VAL A 57 -4.78 5.02 7.77
C VAL A 57 -3.30 4.72 7.93
N GLU A 58 -2.91 3.45 7.78
CA GLU A 58 -1.53 2.99 7.93
C GLU A 58 -1.11 2.09 6.75
N LEU A 59 -0.04 2.47 6.06
CA LEU A 59 0.54 1.72 4.94
C LEU A 59 2.02 1.44 5.20
N CYS A 60 2.38 0.16 5.26
CA CYS A 60 3.75 -0.30 5.36
C CYS A 60 4.16 -1.05 4.08
N LEU A 61 5.05 -0.42 3.32
CA LEU A 61 5.66 -0.94 2.09
C LEU A 61 7.18 -1.06 2.26
N SER A 62 7.69 -1.11 3.50
CA SER A 62 9.13 -1.13 3.72
C SER A 62 9.77 -2.44 3.25
N ASN A 63 11.05 -2.36 2.87
CA ASN A 63 11.82 -3.49 2.35
C ASN A 63 11.17 -4.11 1.09
N ASN A 64 10.78 -3.27 0.14
CA ASN A 64 10.31 -3.63 -1.19
C ASN A 64 11.28 -3.06 -2.26
N PHE A 65 10.88 -3.08 -3.53
CA PHE A 65 11.70 -2.63 -4.66
C PHE A 65 11.14 -1.39 -5.37
N ILE A 66 10.34 -0.57 -4.67
CA ILE A 66 9.73 0.64 -5.24
C ILE A 66 10.82 1.64 -5.62
N GLN A 67 10.79 2.12 -6.87
CA GLN A 67 11.82 3.01 -7.43
C GLN A 67 11.37 4.48 -7.48
N GLU A 68 10.06 4.71 -7.56
CA GLU A 68 9.47 6.04 -7.64
C GLU A 68 8.20 6.12 -6.79
N ILE A 69 7.92 7.32 -6.28
CA ILE A 69 6.66 7.59 -5.58
C ILE A 69 5.61 7.95 -6.61
N SER A 70 4.51 7.18 -6.66
CA SER A 70 3.36 7.48 -7.52
C SER A 70 2.39 8.41 -6.80
N PHE A 71 2.27 9.65 -7.26
CA PHE A 71 1.26 10.59 -6.74
C PHE A 71 -0.16 10.11 -7.02
N ALA A 72 -0.40 9.50 -8.18
CA ALA A 72 -1.73 9.00 -8.56
C ALA A 72 -2.21 7.87 -7.63
N ALA A 73 -1.31 7.00 -7.18
CA ALA A 73 -1.64 5.93 -6.25
C ALA A 73 -1.91 6.44 -4.82
N LEU A 74 -1.30 7.57 -4.44
CA LEU A 74 -1.44 8.16 -3.11
C LEU A 74 -2.58 9.20 -3.01
N GLU A 75 -2.96 9.83 -4.11
CA GLU A 75 -4.02 10.86 -4.16
C GLU A 75 -5.35 10.42 -3.52
N PRO A 76 -5.84 9.18 -3.74
CA PRO A 76 -7.09 8.71 -3.14
C PRO A 76 -7.00 8.42 -1.64
N LEU A 77 -5.78 8.25 -1.09
CA LEU A 77 -5.55 7.84 0.30
C LEU A 77 -5.66 9.02 1.28
N VAL A 78 -6.78 9.73 1.23
CA VAL A 78 -7.02 10.99 1.97
C VAL A 78 -7.03 10.82 3.50
N HIS A 79 -7.13 9.58 3.99
CA HIS A 79 -7.13 9.24 5.41
C HIS A 79 -5.77 8.77 5.92
N LEU A 80 -4.76 8.65 5.04
CA LEU A 80 -3.45 8.09 5.37
C LEU A 80 -2.72 8.99 6.37
N LYS A 81 -2.27 8.38 7.48
CA LYS A 81 -1.52 9.06 8.55
C LYS A 81 -0.10 8.54 8.67
N ILE A 82 0.10 7.25 8.38
CA ILE A 82 1.40 6.59 8.48
C ILE A 82 1.70 5.95 7.13
N LEU A 83 2.85 6.33 6.57
CA LEU A 83 3.42 5.76 5.35
C LEU A 83 4.87 5.38 5.61
N ASP A 84 5.17 4.08 5.56
CA ASP A 84 6.53 3.56 5.64
C ASP A 84 6.97 3.01 4.28
N LEU A 85 7.89 3.74 3.63
CA LEU A 85 8.56 3.35 2.38
C LEU A 85 10.05 3.06 2.61
N SER A 86 10.49 2.88 3.86
CA SER A 86 11.90 2.64 4.17
C SER A 86 12.45 1.37 3.49
N ALA A 87 13.76 1.33 3.25
CA ALA A 87 14.41 0.21 2.57
C ALA A 87 13.81 -0.16 1.19
N ASN A 88 13.24 0.81 0.48
CA ASN A 88 12.94 0.70 -0.95
C ASN A 88 14.12 1.18 -1.82
N ARG A 89 13.94 1.15 -3.14
CA ARG A 89 14.92 1.59 -4.14
C ARG A 89 14.61 2.98 -4.68
N LEU A 90 13.96 3.83 -3.87
CA LEU A 90 13.60 5.18 -4.26
C LEU A 90 14.84 5.95 -4.70
N LEU A 91 14.91 6.25 -5.99
CA LEU A 91 16.03 7.00 -6.55
C LEU A 91 15.80 8.49 -6.27
N ASP A 92 16.86 9.14 -5.83
CA ASP A 92 16.87 10.57 -5.61
C ASP A 92 16.84 11.28 -6.97
N PHE A 93 15.77 12.01 -7.28
CA PHE A 93 15.59 12.76 -8.53
C PHE A 93 16.60 13.94 -8.71
N ARG A 94 17.67 14.02 -7.92
CA ARG A 94 18.75 15.02 -8.02
C ARG A 94 19.69 14.85 -9.22
N HIS A 95 19.18 14.53 -10.41
CA HIS A 95 19.90 14.69 -11.67
C HIS A 95 19.02 15.39 -12.72
N TYR A 96 18.66 16.66 -12.45
CA TYR A 96 18.50 17.64 -13.51
C TYR A 96 19.88 18.26 -13.76
N HIS A 97 20.58 17.77 -14.79
CA HIS A 97 21.72 18.48 -15.39
C HIS A 97 21.17 19.42 -16.47
N ASP A 98 21.47 20.71 -16.29
CA ASP A 98 21.47 21.84 -17.24
C ASP A 98 20.25 22.12 -18.13
#